data_AF-A0A1I7KGX4-F1
#
_entry.id   AF-A0A1I7KGX4-F1
#
_cell.length_a   1.000
_cell.length_b   1.000
_cell.length_c   1.000
_cell.angle_alpha   90.00
_cell.angle_beta   90.00
_cell.angle_gamma   90.00
#
_symmetry.space_group_name_H-M   'P 1'
#
loop_
_entity.id
_entity.type
_entity.pdbx_description
1 polymer ?
#
loop_
_entity_poly.entity_id
_entity_poly.type
_entity_poly.pdbx_seq_one_letter_code
_entity_poly.pdbx_strand_id
1 'polypeptide(L)'
;MIYLLLSSSAFSQTTQPPNNNDQNIRDLRFRIISMLFSPRVGAAPSLPFNPSIAYNNIIRYQVPENLRIIFQYNGHSYLVNVASIVNRAAQYWNTITAPQGFHIQQAHTGGPANFFIRTMVGYSSDIEAITIAPVSEEGTRLRSQYPHIFPEYGIYYNSWITVTDLFYEQLGSYFGERLTPNQLFELFTYFISVHEFGHALGLGHPDDVRAYLPQLRNNSSQDIGSLSRFAIYSQEYDPRPPLMMERSDDYLLRLRRYLGRSIEETDLHPTDIERRFLINYIGSVCGVGSQNLKIASALNVNTFNCKDYTTIYPLARALLPIANILLLDKPNTLLQDKLKPITKTCEIELKTQYSWFSWYSTFLPKDGCNIKVQLICDGSENKCSPSTGDYSSANKFDVNISDGESNYYVMPTASIQNTEKKNSVYGPANFESTNYVTFYNQGRGTAKISYMSSSCYYNTGPDSKEIESKSNSQFTITTRNSFDIFSNYCFKQDKTISWKIEYTTYE
;
A
#
# COMPACT_ATOMS: atom_id res chain seq x y z
N MET A 1 -32.60 -1.74 -2.85
CA MET A 1 -33.69 -2.38 -2.09
C MET A 1 -33.47 -3.88 -2.19
N ILE A 2 -32.88 -4.48 -1.15
CA ILE A 2 -32.46 -5.91 -1.14
C ILE A 2 -33.59 -6.70 -0.47
N TYR A 3 -34.17 -7.67 -1.17
CA TYR A 3 -35.18 -8.57 -0.61
C TYR A 3 -34.49 -9.67 0.22
N LEU A 4 -34.69 -9.64 1.53
CA LEU A 4 -34.30 -10.70 2.47
C LEU A 4 -35.44 -11.72 2.58
N LEU A 5 -35.22 -12.93 2.05
CA LEU A 5 -36.06 -14.10 2.35
C LEU A 5 -35.42 -14.89 3.49
N LEU A 6 -35.89 -14.65 4.71
CA LEU A 6 -35.64 -15.51 5.87
C LEU A 6 -36.64 -16.68 5.83
N SER A 7 -36.17 -17.88 5.46
CA SER A 7 -36.90 -19.10 5.75
C SER A 7 -36.37 -19.71 7.04
N SER A 8 -37.20 -19.63 8.07
CA SER A 8 -37.00 -20.29 9.36
C SER A 8 -37.22 -21.80 9.22
N SER A 9 -36.21 -22.61 9.50
CA SER A 9 -36.43 -24.01 9.89
C SER A 9 -35.51 -24.40 11.04
N ALA A 10 -36.16 -24.53 12.20
CA ALA A 10 -35.87 -25.31 13.40
C ALA A 10 -34.41 -25.62 13.77
N PHE A 11 -33.90 -24.92 14.80
CA PHE A 11 -32.91 -25.49 15.73
C PHE A 11 -33.61 -25.79 17.06
N SER A 12 -33.69 -27.08 17.39
CA SER A 12 -34.15 -27.59 18.68
C SER A 12 -33.15 -27.20 19.79
N GLN A 13 -33.70 -26.84 20.94
CA GLN A 13 -32.99 -26.46 22.15
C GLN A 13 -32.15 -27.61 22.69
N THR A 14 -30.91 -27.36 23.10
CA THR A 14 -30.31 -27.99 24.29
C THR A 14 -29.22 -27.10 24.89
N THR A 15 -29.51 -26.60 26.10
CA THR A 15 -28.65 -26.31 27.25
C THR A 15 -27.30 -25.56 27.09
N GLN A 16 -27.27 -24.34 27.65
CA GLN A 16 -26.10 -23.51 28.05
C GLN A 16 -25.42 -24.02 29.36
N PRO A 17 -24.23 -23.52 29.81
CA PRO A 17 -23.14 -22.75 29.15
C PRO A 17 -21.71 -23.27 29.55
N PRO A 18 -20.56 -22.56 29.33
CA PRO A 18 -20.24 -21.28 29.97
C PRO A 18 -19.89 -20.14 28.98
N ASN A 19 -20.03 -18.92 29.53
CA ASN A 19 -19.76 -17.60 28.96
C ASN A 19 -18.64 -17.54 27.91
N ASN A 20 -19.03 -17.37 26.64
CA ASN A 20 -18.15 -16.88 25.60
C ASN A 20 -18.95 -16.07 24.56
N ASN A 21 -19.81 -15.16 25.05
CA ASN A 21 -20.78 -14.43 24.21
C ASN A 21 -20.11 -13.63 23.08
N ASP A 22 -18.93 -13.05 23.29
CA ASP A 22 -18.21 -12.34 22.23
C ASP A 22 -17.67 -13.28 21.16
N GLN A 23 -17.24 -14.49 21.54
CA GLN A 23 -16.72 -15.48 20.61
C GLN A 23 -17.87 -16.12 19.81
N ASN A 24 -19.01 -16.41 20.47
CA ASN A 24 -20.23 -16.89 19.82
C ASN A 24 -20.87 -15.85 18.89
N ILE A 25 -20.83 -14.56 19.24
CA ILE A 25 -21.34 -13.48 18.38
C ILE A 25 -20.40 -13.26 17.18
N ARG A 26 -19.08 -13.31 17.37
CA ARG A 26 -18.11 -13.30 16.26
C ARG A 26 -18.30 -14.51 15.34
N ASP A 27 -18.52 -15.71 15.88
CA ASP A 27 -18.72 -16.94 15.11
C ASP A 27 -20.07 -16.96 14.37
N LEU A 28 -21.13 -16.38 14.95
CA LEU A 28 -22.44 -16.21 14.30
C LEU A 28 -22.39 -15.15 13.19
N ARG A 29 -21.73 -14.02 13.41
CA ARG A 29 -21.50 -12.97 12.39
C ARG A 29 -20.64 -13.50 11.25
N PHE A 30 -19.62 -14.29 11.58
CA PHE A 30 -18.78 -15.01 10.61
C PHE A 30 -19.62 -15.99 9.78
N ARG A 31 -20.50 -16.78 10.40
CA ARG A 31 -21.41 -17.68 9.68
C ARG A 31 -22.32 -16.92 8.72
N ILE A 32 -22.92 -15.80 9.15
CA ILE A 32 -23.78 -14.97 8.31
C ILE A 32 -23.02 -14.37 7.12
N ILE A 33 -21.81 -13.83 7.35
CA ILE A 33 -20.96 -13.29 6.28
C ILE A 33 -20.49 -14.40 5.33
N SER A 34 -20.05 -15.55 5.85
CA SER A 34 -19.67 -16.71 5.04
C SER A 34 -20.83 -17.28 4.21
N MET A 35 -22.07 -17.21 4.69
CA MET A 35 -23.28 -17.58 3.93
C MET A 35 -23.58 -16.58 2.81
N LEU A 36 -23.27 -15.29 2.98
CA LEU A 36 -23.44 -14.26 1.95
C LEU A 36 -22.40 -14.38 0.83
N PHE A 37 -21.22 -14.93 1.13
CA PHE A 37 -20.11 -15.10 0.18
C PHE A 37 -19.90 -16.54 -0.31
N SER A 38 -20.73 -17.49 0.13
CA SER A 38 -20.68 -18.86 -0.37
C SER A 38 -21.25 -18.87 -1.80
N PRO A 39 -20.44 -19.19 -2.83
CA PRO A 39 -20.97 -19.39 -4.18
C PRO A 39 -21.87 -20.63 -4.11
N ARG A 40 -23.18 -20.46 -4.31
CA ARG A 40 -24.23 -21.51 -4.35
C ARG A 40 -24.05 -22.66 -3.34
N VAL A 41 -24.96 -22.75 -2.37
CA VAL A 41 -25.21 -23.95 -1.55
C VAL A 41 -24.98 -25.24 -2.37
N GLY A 42 -23.81 -25.86 -2.23
CA GLY A 42 -23.38 -27.02 -3.02
C GLY A 42 -21.92 -27.02 -3.52
N ALA A 43 -21.27 -25.88 -3.74
CA ALA A 43 -19.84 -25.84 -4.11
C ALA A 43 -18.98 -25.56 -2.87
N ALA A 44 -18.14 -26.51 -2.46
CA ALA A 44 -17.14 -26.27 -1.42
C ALA A 44 -16.25 -25.08 -1.84
N PRO A 45 -15.88 -24.15 -0.93
CA PRO A 45 -14.94 -23.10 -1.26
C PRO A 45 -13.67 -23.75 -1.85
N SER A 46 -13.29 -23.34 -3.07
CA SER A 46 -12.06 -23.80 -3.68
C SER A 46 -10.92 -23.46 -2.74
N LEU A 47 -10.22 -24.49 -2.29
CA LEU A 47 -9.05 -24.33 -1.45
C LEU A 47 -8.02 -23.50 -2.21
N PRO A 48 -7.25 -22.63 -1.52
CA PRO A 48 -6.20 -21.88 -2.17
C PRO A 48 -5.25 -22.82 -2.93
N PHE A 49 -4.67 -22.34 -4.03
CA PHE A 49 -3.63 -23.02 -4.77
C PHE A 49 -2.54 -23.44 -3.80
N ASN A 50 -2.19 -24.73 -3.78
CA ASN A 50 -1.17 -25.27 -2.92
C ASN A 50 0.05 -25.68 -3.76
N PRO A 51 1.20 -25.00 -3.65
CA PRO A 51 2.36 -25.31 -4.46
C PRO A 51 2.90 -26.72 -4.18
N SER A 52 2.82 -27.21 -2.94
CA SER A 52 3.24 -28.57 -2.57
C SER A 52 2.45 -29.64 -3.33
N ILE A 53 1.14 -29.43 -3.52
CA ILE A 53 0.29 -30.32 -4.31
C ILE A 53 0.57 -30.13 -5.81
N ALA A 54 0.61 -28.88 -6.27
CA ALA A 54 0.77 -28.54 -7.69
C ALA A 54 2.10 -29.02 -8.29
N TYR A 55 3.18 -28.95 -7.51
CA TYR A 55 4.54 -29.28 -7.97
C TYR A 55 5.13 -30.52 -7.30
N ASN A 56 4.36 -31.25 -6.49
CA ASN A 56 4.84 -32.38 -5.70
C ASN A 56 6.09 -32.01 -4.88
N ASN A 57 5.99 -30.93 -4.12
CA ASN A 57 7.04 -30.32 -3.30
C ASN A 57 8.30 -29.83 -4.04
N ILE A 58 8.36 -29.87 -5.38
CA ILE A 58 9.57 -29.46 -6.11
C ILE A 58 9.21 -28.70 -7.38
N ILE A 59 9.55 -27.41 -7.44
CA ILE A 59 9.62 -26.65 -8.69
C ILE A 59 10.96 -26.99 -9.38
N ARG A 60 10.88 -27.63 -10.54
CA ARG A 60 11.99 -27.90 -11.45
C ARG A 60 11.94 -26.93 -12.61
N TYR A 61 12.58 -25.78 -12.46
CA TYR A 61 12.50 -24.73 -13.46
C TYR A 61 13.48 -24.94 -14.62
N GLN A 62 13.06 -24.57 -15.82
CA GLN A 62 13.92 -24.48 -17.00
C GLN A 62 13.92 -23.05 -17.51
N VAL A 63 15.11 -22.45 -17.60
CA VAL A 63 15.34 -21.13 -18.17
C VAL A 63 16.37 -21.23 -19.30
N PRO A 64 16.09 -20.70 -20.50
CA PRO A 64 17.09 -20.63 -21.57
C PRO A 64 18.28 -19.74 -21.16
N GLU A 65 19.51 -20.20 -21.39
CA GLU A 65 20.72 -19.43 -21.04
C GLU A 65 20.83 -18.10 -21.79
N ASN A 66 20.24 -18.05 -22.99
CA ASN A 66 20.16 -16.88 -23.85
C ASN A 66 18.88 -16.06 -23.65
N LEU A 67 18.06 -16.34 -22.63
CA LEU A 67 16.89 -15.52 -22.34
C LEU A 67 17.34 -14.11 -21.92
N ARG A 68 16.87 -13.10 -22.65
CA ARG A 68 17.19 -11.68 -22.42
C ARG A 68 15.91 -10.84 -22.39
N ILE A 69 15.91 -9.82 -21.55
CA ILE A 69 14.94 -8.71 -21.61
C ILE A 69 15.67 -7.51 -22.18
N ILE A 70 15.05 -6.82 -23.13
CA ILE A 70 15.59 -5.62 -23.75
C ILE A 70 14.92 -4.39 -23.15
N PHE A 71 15.66 -3.60 -22.39
CA PHE A 71 15.21 -2.30 -21.91
C PHE A 71 15.59 -1.24 -22.96
N GLN A 72 14.59 -0.54 -23.51
CA GLN A 72 14.79 0.56 -24.45
C GLN A 72 14.74 1.88 -23.70
N TYR A 73 15.86 2.58 -23.61
CA TYR A 73 15.97 3.87 -22.92
C TYR A 73 16.84 4.85 -23.71
N ASN A 74 16.31 6.06 -23.96
CA ASN A 74 17.02 7.14 -24.67
C ASN A 74 17.67 6.70 -26.01
N GLY A 75 16.93 5.92 -26.81
CA GLY A 75 17.42 5.38 -28.09
C GLY A 75 18.47 4.26 -27.99
N HIS A 76 18.81 3.81 -26.77
CA HIS A 76 19.73 2.72 -26.52
C HIS A 76 19.00 1.46 -26.03
N SER A 77 19.53 0.29 -26.42
CA SER A 77 19.04 -1.00 -25.96
C SER A 77 19.99 -1.59 -24.91
N TYR A 78 19.44 -1.91 -23.74
CA TYR A 78 20.15 -2.51 -22.62
C TYR A 78 19.65 -3.95 -22.44
N LEU A 79 20.56 -4.92 -22.52
CA LEU A 79 20.22 -6.34 -22.49
C LEU A 79 20.51 -6.93 -21.11
N VAL A 80 19.46 -7.42 -20.45
CA VAL A 80 19.57 -8.06 -19.13
C VAL A 80 19.48 -9.59 -19.26
N ASN A 81 20.44 -10.32 -18.68
CA ASN A 81 20.46 -11.79 -18.68
C ASN A 81 19.60 -12.38 -17.57
N VAL A 82 18.43 -12.91 -17.96
CA VAL A 82 17.43 -13.43 -17.03
C VAL A 82 17.87 -14.71 -16.33
N ALA A 83 18.64 -15.58 -16.99
CA ALA A 83 18.99 -16.90 -16.43
C ALA A 83 19.74 -16.79 -15.09
N SER A 84 20.72 -15.88 -15.02
CA SER A 84 21.48 -15.64 -13.79
C SER A 84 20.62 -15.05 -12.66
N ILE A 85 19.70 -14.15 -13.01
CA ILE A 85 18.79 -13.49 -12.07
C ILE A 85 17.78 -14.49 -11.49
N VAL A 86 17.16 -15.30 -12.35
CA VAL A 86 16.26 -16.38 -11.95
C VAL A 86 16.93 -17.32 -10.97
N ASN A 87 18.18 -17.73 -11.24
CA ASN A 87 18.91 -18.64 -10.36
C ASN A 87 19.09 -18.04 -8.97
N ARG A 88 19.42 -16.74 -8.86
CA ARG A 88 19.50 -16.04 -7.57
C ARG A 88 18.16 -15.93 -6.87
N ALA A 89 17.09 -15.61 -7.59
CA ALA A 89 15.73 -15.55 -7.03
C ALA A 89 15.25 -16.93 -6.52
N ALA A 90 15.53 -18.00 -7.27
CA ALA A 90 15.24 -19.37 -6.85
C ALA A 90 16.03 -19.78 -5.60
N GLN A 91 17.33 -19.44 -5.56
CA GLN A 91 18.18 -19.64 -4.39
C GLN A 91 17.66 -18.87 -3.16
N TYR A 92 17.24 -17.62 -3.34
CA TYR A 92 16.63 -16.83 -2.29
C TYR A 92 15.40 -17.54 -1.71
N TRP A 93 14.44 -17.94 -2.54
CA TRP A 93 13.24 -18.62 -2.07
C TRP A 93 13.53 -19.98 -1.42
N ASN A 94 14.53 -20.72 -1.91
CA ASN A 94 14.99 -21.96 -1.25
C ASN A 94 15.43 -21.75 0.20
N THR A 95 15.98 -20.58 0.56
CA THR A 95 16.34 -20.29 1.96
C THR A 95 15.12 -20.32 2.89
N ILE A 96 13.92 -20.11 2.34
CA ILE A 96 12.64 -20.11 3.05
C ILE A 96 11.95 -21.48 2.94
N THR A 97 11.89 -22.05 1.73
CA THR A 97 11.06 -23.21 1.42
C THR A 97 11.74 -24.55 1.66
N ALA A 98 13.06 -24.66 1.43
CA ALA A 98 13.80 -25.92 1.58
C ALA A 98 13.75 -26.49 3.02
N PRO A 99 13.81 -25.66 4.09
CA PRO A 99 13.61 -26.14 5.45
C PRO A 99 12.23 -26.78 5.70
N GLN A 100 11.23 -26.47 4.87
CA GLN A 100 9.88 -27.05 4.93
C GLN A 100 9.71 -28.27 4.01
N GLY A 101 10.79 -28.75 3.38
CA GLY A 101 10.77 -29.87 2.45
C GLY A 101 10.27 -29.53 1.04
N PHE A 102 10.20 -28.24 0.68
CA PHE A 102 9.85 -27.78 -0.65
C PHE A 102 11.06 -27.17 -1.36
N HIS A 103 11.37 -27.60 -2.58
CA HIS A 103 12.59 -27.20 -3.28
C HIS A 103 12.30 -26.50 -4.61
N ILE A 104 13.10 -25.49 -4.95
CA ILE A 104 13.09 -24.78 -6.23
C ILE A 104 14.46 -24.96 -6.86
N GLN A 105 14.55 -25.73 -7.93
CA GLN A 105 15.85 -26.09 -8.51
C GLN A 105 15.77 -26.14 -10.04
N GLN A 106 16.90 -25.92 -10.69
CA GLN A 106 16.97 -26.02 -12.14
C GLN A 106 16.79 -27.49 -12.56
N ALA A 107 16.00 -27.75 -13.60
CA ALA A 107 15.60 -29.10 -14.04
C ALA A 107 16.80 -30.06 -14.23
N HIS A 108 17.92 -29.56 -14.77
CA HIS A 108 19.16 -30.34 -14.94
C HIS A 108 19.67 -31.00 -13.65
N THR A 109 19.28 -30.51 -12.48
CA THR A 109 19.73 -30.99 -11.15
C THR A 109 18.77 -32.01 -10.51
N GLY A 110 17.62 -32.31 -11.12
CA GLY A 110 16.62 -33.14 -10.43
C GLY A 110 15.49 -33.76 -11.25
N GLY A 111 15.57 -33.75 -12.58
CA GLY A 111 14.62 -34.44 -13.47
C GLY A 111 13.96 -33.50 -14.50
N PRO A 112 12.91 -33.96 -15.22
CA PRO A 112 12.27 -33.15 -16.25
C PRO A 112 11.68 -31.86 -15.65
N ALA A 113 11.72 -30.78 -16.43
CA ALA A 113 11.16 -29.50 -16.03
C ALA A 113 9.64 -29.59 -15.83
N ASN A 114 9.13 -28.96 -14.78
CA ASN A 114 7.68 -28.78 -14.53
C ASN A 114 7.29 -27.30 -14.42
N PHE A 115 8.24 -26.40 -14.67
CA PHE A 115 8.07 -24.95 -14.62
C PHE A 115 9.00 -24.30 -15.64
N PHE A 116 8.48 -23.47 -16.55
CA PHE A 116 9.24 -22.94 -17.68
C PHE A 116 9.39 -21.44 -17.57
N ILE A 117 10.59 -20.93 -17.86
CA ILE A 117 10.85 -19.50 -17.85
C ILE A 117 11.12 -19.05 -19.28
N ARG A 118 10.24 -18.20 -19.81
CA ARG A 118 10.21 -17.85 -21.23
C ARG A 118 9.90 -16.38 -21.44
N THR A 119 9.96 -15.94 -22.69
CA THR A 119 9.42 -14.65 -23.14
C THR A 119 7.97 -14.80 -23.59
N MET A 120 7.14 -13.81 -23.29
CA MET A 120 5.83 -13.62 -23.90
C MET A 120 6.02 -13.13 -25.33
N VAL A 121 5.75 -13.97 -26.32
CA VAL A 121 5.81 -13.59 -27.74
C VAL A 121 4.40 -13.29 -28.22
N GLY A 122 4.17 -12.08 -28.75
CA GLY A 122 2.86 -11.69 -29.30
C GLY A 122 1.81 -11.28 -28.27
N TYR A 123 2.19 -11.11 -27.01
CA TYR A 123 1.32 -10.56 -25.97
C TYR A 123 1.63 -9.07 -25.80
N SER A 124 0.70 -8.21 -26.23
CA SER A 124 0.82 -6.76 -26.06
C SER A 124 0.14 -6.36 -24.76
N SER A 125 0.92 -6.31 -23.68
CA SER A 125 0.48 -5.81 -22.37
C SER A 125 1.59 -5.00 -21.74
N ASP A 126 1.21 -4.04 -20.90
CA ASP A 126 2.15 -3.21 -20.15
C ASP A 126 2.77 -3.95 -18.94
N ILE A 127 2.47 -5.24 -18.76
CA ILE A 127 3.04 -6.05 -17.67
C ILE A 127 4.48 -6.48 -18.00
N GLU A 128 5.35 -6.47 -17.00
CA GLU A 128 6.76 -6.83 -17.14
C GLU A 128 6.97 -8.35 -17.15
N ALA A 129 6.18 -9.08 -16.36
CA ALA A 129 6.14 -10.54 -16.35
C ALA A 129 4.79 -11.05 -15.86
N ILE A 130 4.55 -12.35 -16.03
CA ILE A 130 3.38 -13.04 -15.49
C ILE A 130 3.72 -14.49 -15.12
N THR A 131 3.16 -14.96 -14.01
CA THR A 131 3.25 -16.34 -13.58
C THR A 131 2.00 -17.14 -13.92
N ILE A 132 2.19 -18.25 -14.62
CA ILE A 132 1.16 -19.22 -14.98
C ILE A 132 1.33 -20.46 -14.10
N ALA A 133 0.61 -20.53 -12.98
CA ALA A 133 0.71 -21.63 -12.02
C ALA A 133 -0.23 -22.81 -12.35
N PRO A 134 0.15 -24.08 -12.09
CA PRO A 134 -0.72 -25.25 -12.27
C PRO A 134 -2.00 -25.15 -11.45
N VAL A 135 -3.13 -25.62 -12.00
CA VAL A 135 -4.41 -25.69 -11.25
C VAL A 135 -4.95 -24.31 -10.81
N SER A 136 -4.26 -23.21 -11.12
CA SER A 136 -4.81 -21.86 -11.02
C SER A 136 -5.84 -21.66 -12.13
N GLU A 137 -6.99 -21.08 -11.80
CA GLU A 137 -8.06 -20.82 -12.77
C GLU A 137 -7.58 -19.82 -13.83
N GLU A 138 -6.91 -18.76 -13.39
CA GLU A 138 -6.34 -17.75 -14.29
C GLU A 138 -5.27 -18.35 -15.21
N GLY A 139 -4.35 -19.14 -14.67
CA GLY A 139 -3.39 -19.85 -15.51
C GLY A 139 -4.06 -20.81 -16.49
N THR A 140 -5.11 -21.53 -16.07
CA THR A 140 -5.87 -22.42 -16.97
C THR A 140 -6.58 -21.62 -18.07
N ARG A 141 -7.18 -20.49 -17.73
CA ARG A 141 -7.86 -19.57 -18.66
C ARG A 141 -6.88 -19.00 -19.67
N LEU A 142 -5.75 -18.43 -19.21
CA LEU A 142 -4.72 -17.84 -20.06
C LEU A 142 -4.11 -18.87 -21.00
N ARG A 143 -3.81 -20.08 -20.51
CA ARG A 143 -3.32 -21.17 -21.37
C ARG A 143 -4.35 -21.62 -22.39
N SER A 144 -5.65 -21.62 -22.04
CA SER A 144 -6.73 -21.95 -22.98
C SER A 144 -6.96 -20.86 -24.02
N GLN A 145 -6.85 -19.59 -23.64
CA GLN A 145 -7.11 -18.45 -24.50
C GLN A 145 -5.92 -18.10 -25.40
N TYR A 146 -4.70 -18.27 -24.88
CA TYR A 146 -3.45 -17.94 -25.55
C TYR A 146 -2.43 -19.11 -25.48
N PRO A 147 -2.78 -20.31 -25.99
CA PRO A 147 -1.93 -21.51 -25.86
C PRO A 147 -0.57 -21.40 -26.56
N HIS A 148 -0.45 -20.51 -27.55
CA HIS A 148 0.80 -20.24 -28.27
C HIS A 148 1.73 -19.30 -27.49
N ILE A 149 1.18 -18.50 -26.58
CA ILE A 149 1.95 -17.57 -25.72
C ILE A 149 2.30 -18.27 -24.41
N PHE A 150 1.33 -18.98 -23.82
CA PHE A 150 1.46 -19.70 -22.57
C PHE A 150 1.25 -21.22 -22.78
N PRO A 151 2.18 -21.93 -23.44
CA PRO A 151 2.02 -23.36 -23.67
C PRO A 151 2.15 -24.19 -22.38
N GLU A 152 2.95 -23.72 -21.41
CA GLU A 152 3.26 -24.43 -20.17
C GLU A 152 3.00 -23.59 -18.91
N TYR A 153 3.23 -24.20 -17.74
CA TYR A 153 3.26 -23.48 -16.47
C TYR A 153 4.64 -22.87 -16.25
N GLY A 154 4.71 -21.65 -15.71
CA GLY A 154 5.97 -20.91 -15.77
C GLY A 154 5.90 -19.43 -15.44
N ILE A 155 7.05 -18.76 -15.58
CA ILE A 155 7.16 -17.28 -15.59
C ILE A 155 7.42 -16.85 -17.03
N TYR A 156 6.61 -15.92 -17.51
CA TYR A 156 6.73 -15.38 -18.84
C TYR A 156 7.07 -13.89 -18.75
N TYR A 157 8.26 -13.52 -19.20
CA TYR A 157 8.73 -12.13 -19.20
C TYR A 157 8.35 -11.43 -20.49
N ASN A 158 8.10 -10.13 -20.40
CA ASN A 158 8.06 -9.31 -21.60
C ASN A 158 9.45 -9.27 -22.25
N SER A 159 9.53 -9.46 -23.56
CA SER A 159 10.83 -9.49 -24.26
C SER A 159 11.47 -8.11 -24.37
N TRP A 160 10.65 -7.06 -24.27
CA TRP A 160 11.07 -5.67 -24.37
C TRP A 160 10.29 -4.80 -23.40
N ILE A 161 10.96 -3.83 -22.78
CA ILE A 161 10.37 -2.86 -21.86
C ILE A 161 10.82 -1.48 -22.31
N THR A 162 9.86 -0.62 -22.65
CA THR A 162 10.14 0.78 -22.98
C THR A 162 10.26 1.57 -21.67
N VAL A 163 11.41 2.17 -21.45
CA VAL A 163 11.73 2.93 -20.24
C VAL A 163 11.57 4.41 -20.56
N THR A 164 10.67 5.08 -19.86
CA THR A 164 10.52 6.53 -19.92
C THR A 164 11.57 7.23 -19.05
N ASP A 165 11.84 8.51 -19.29
CA ASP A 165 12.73 9.30 -18.43
C ASP A 165 12.27 9.29 -16.96
N LEU A 166 10.96 9.47 -16.74
CA LEU A 166 10.37 9.41 -15.41
C LEU A 166 10.63 8.06 -14.73
N PHE A 167 10.42 6.95 -15.44
CA PHE A 167 10.65 5.63 -14.87
C PHE A 167 12.14 5.38 -14.59
N TYR A 168 13.03 5.81 -15.49
CA TYR A 168 14.48 5.73 -15.27
C TYR A 168 14.93 6.55 -14.04
N GLU A 169 14.47 7.79 -13.92
CA GLU A 169 14.75 8.66 -12.76
C GLU A 169 14.22 8.05 -11.46
N GLN A 170 13.02 7.45 -11.49
CA GLN A 170 12.45 6.72 -10.36
C GLN A 170 13.34 5.55 -9.95
N LEU A 171 13.75 4.68 -10.90
CA LEU A 171 14.66 3.57 -10.61
C LEU A 171 15.98 4.07 -9.99
N GLY A 172 16.53 5.18 -10.51
CA GLY A 172 17.70 5.84 -9.95
C GLY A 172 17.48 6.32 -8.50
N SER A 173 16.32 6.90 -8.20
CA SER A 173 15.97 7.34 -6.85
C SER A 173 15.79 6.17 -5.86
N TYR A 174 15.34 5.02 -6.37
CA TYR A 174 15.09 3.81 -5.57
C TYR A 174 16.38 3.05 -5.28
N PHE A 175 17.14 2.69 -6.31
CA PHE A 175 18.33 1.83 -6.19
C PHE A 175 19.63 2.62 -6.02
N GLY A 176 19.64 3.91 -6.36
CA GLY A 176 20.78 4.80 -6.23
C GLY A 176 21.24 5.40 -7.57
N GLU A 177 21.42 6.72 -7.57
CA GLU A 177 21.73 7.52 -8.77
C GLU A 177 23.11 7.23 -9.39
N ARG A 178 23.98 6.48 -8.69
CA ARG A 178 25.34 6.15 -9.14
C ARG A 178 25.40 4.84 -9.94
N LEU A 179 24.32 4.09 -10.00
CA LEU A 179 24.26 2.84 -10.75
C LEU A 179 24.16 3.12 -12.25
N THR A 180 24.81 2.29 -13.05
CA THR A 180 24.65 2.32 -14.51
C THR A 180 23.24 1.85 -14.90
N PRO A 181 22.73 2.22 -16.09
CA PRO A 181 21.43 1.72 -16.56
C PRO A 181 21.30 0.19 -16.51
N ASN A 182 22.35 -0.54 -16.91
CA ASN A 182 22.35 -2.02 -16.85
C ASN A 182 22.17 -2.53 -15.41
N GLN A 183 22.83 -1.91 -14.43
CA GLN A 183 22.70 -2.31 -13.02
C GLN A 183 21.31 -2.01 -12.47
N LEU A 184 20.71 -0.87 -12.84
CA LEU A 184 19.32 -0.53 -12.47
C LEU A 184 18.33 -1.55 -13.04
N PHE A 185 18.46 -1.89 -14.33
CA PHE A 185 17.57 -2.84 -14.99
C PHE A 185 17.78 -4.27 -14.49
N GLU A 186 19.00 -4.64 -14.11
CA GLU A 186 19.29 -5.95 -13.51
C GLU A 186 18.61 -6.09 -12.14
N LEU A 187 18.71 -5.08 -11.27
CA LEU A 187 18.03 -5.05 -9.96
C LEU A 187 16.51 -5.06 -10.11
N PHE A 188 15.98 -4.29 -11.06
CA PHE A 188 14.54 -4.30 -11.35
C PHE A 188 14.07 -5.68 -11.85
N THR A 189 14.84 -6.32 -12.74
CA THR A 189 14.54 -7.68 -13.20
C THR A 189 14.66 -8.71 -12.07
N TYR A 190 15.58 -8.52 -11.13
CA TYR A 190 15.66 -9.36 -9.94
C TYR A 190 14.41 -9.22 -9.07
N PHE A 191 13.96 -8.00 -8.79
CA PHE A 191 12.69 -7.76 -8.10
C PHE A 191 11.52 -8.50 -8.77
N ILE A 192 11.34 -8.33 -10.09
CA ILE A 192 10.30 -9.03 -10.85
C ILE A 192 10.42 -10.54 -10.65
N SER A 193 11.63 -11.08 -10.76
CA SER A 193 11.84 -12.52 -10.63
C SER A 193 11.47 -13.05 -9.25
N VAL A 194 11.83 -12.35 -8.17
CA VAL A 194 11.46 -12.76 -6.80
C VAL A 194 9.95 -12.66 -6.59
N HIS A 195 9.30 -11.61 -7.12
CA HIS A 195 7.85 -11.42 -7.07
C HIS A 195 7.10 -12.56 -7.80
N GLU A 196 7.49 -12.87 -9.03
CA GLU A 196 6.86 -13.94 -9.83
C GLU A 196 7.05 -15.34 -9.21
N PHE A 197 8.22 -15.61 -8.61
CA PHE A 197 8.36 -16.83 -7.81
C PHE A 197 7.41 -16.86 -6.59
N GLY A 198 7.10 -15.70 -6.01
CA GLY A 198 6.06 -15.59 -4.97
C GLY A 198 4.69 -16.07 -5.45
N HIS A 199 4.29 -15.70 -6.67
CA HIS A 199 3.08 -16.22 -7.31
C HIS A 199 3.13 -17.73 -7.56
N ALA A 200 4.27 -18.25 -8.03
CA ALA A 200 4.47 -19.68 -8.21
C ALA A 200 4.35 -20.46 -6.88
N LEU A 201 4.66 -19.80 -5.77
CA LEU A 201 4.53 -20.32 -4.41
C LEU A 201 3.15 -20.07 -3.79
N GLY A 202 2.21 -19.49 -4.54
CA GLY A 202 0.82 -19.31 -4.13
C GLY A 202 0.51 -18.01 -3.39
N LEU A 203 1.45 -17.05 -3.38
CA LEU A 203 1.18 -15.71 -2.86
C LEU A 203 0.41 -14.88 -3.90
N GLY A 204 -0.61 -14.14 -3.44
CA GLY A 204 -1.38 -13.21 -4.27
C GLY A 204 -1.06 -11.76 -3.94
N HIS A 205 -1.58 -10.82 -4.74
CA HIS A 205 -1.42 -9.41 -4.42
C HIS A 205 -2.31 -9.02 -3.23
N PRO A 206 -1.80 -8.33 -2.20
CA PRO A 206 -2.60 -7.89 -1.06
C PRO A 206 -3.62 -6.80 -1.45
N ASP A 207 -3.38 -6.11 -2.56
CA ASP A 207 -4.25 -5.02 -3.06
C ASP A 207 -5.47 -5.55 -3.83
N ASP A 208 -5.43 -6.79 -4.33
CA ASP A 208 -6.56 -7.46 -4.97
C ASP A 208 -7.79 -7.53 -4.05
N VAL A 209 -7.61 -7.75 -2.75
CA VAL A 209 -8.76 -7.77 -1.81
C VAL A 209 -9.51 -6.42 -1.80
N ARG A 210 -8.82 -5.30 -2.02
CA ARG A 210 -9.44 -3.96 -2.02
C ARG A 210 -10.07 -3.62 -3.35
N ALA A 211 -9.43 -3.96 -4.47
CA ALA A 211 -9.92 -3.66 -5.82
C ALA A 211 -11.29 -4.30 -6.12
N TYR A 212 -11.61 -5.42 -5.45
CA TYR A 212 -12.85 -6.16 -5.69
C TYR A 212 -14.00 -5.84 -4.73
N LEU A 213 -13.75 -5.14 -3.61
CA LEU A 213 -14.82 -4.67 -2.71
C LEU A 213 -15.93 -3.88 -3.45
N PRO A 214 -15.62 -3.00 -4.42
CA PRO A 214 -16.65 -2.31 -5.20
C PRO A 214 -17.36 -3.21 -6.23
N GLN A 215 -16.69 -4.25 -6.76
CA GLN A 215 -17.23 -5.12 -7.81
C GLN A 215 -18.26 -6.13 -7.28
N LEU A 216 -18.16 -6.49 -5.98
CA LEU A 216 -19.18 -7.26 -5.25
C LEU A 216 -20.58 -6.61 -5.29
N ARG A 217 -20.65 -5.30 -5.58
CA ARG A 217 -21.92 -4.57 -5.67
C ARG A 217 -22.70 -4.88 -6.95
N ASN A 218 -22.03 -5.30 -8.03
CA ASN A 218 -22.63 -5.36 -9.36
C ASN A 218 -22.58 -6.75 -10.05
N ASN A 219 -21.71 -7.68 -9.66
CA ASN A 219 -21.59 -8.98 -10.32
C ASN A 219 -21.75 -10.18 -9.35
N SER A 220 -22.62 -11.11 -9.73
CA SER A 220 -22.91 -12.35 -9.01
C SER A 220 -21.82 -13.41 -9.22
N SER A 221 -21.15 -13.81 -8.14
CA SER A 221 -20.50 -15.12 -7.91
C SER A 221 -19.29 -15.57 -8.74
N GLN A 222 -19.04 -15.09 -9.96
CA GLN A 222 -17.93 -15.57 -10.79
C GLN A 222 -16.57 -14.93 -10.45
N ASP A 223 -16.53 -13.63 -10.14
CA ASP A 223 -15.27 -12.91 -9.93
C ASP A 223 -14.61 -13.14 -8.55
N ILE A 224 -15.34 -13.71 -7.58
CA ILE A 224 -14.77 -14.05 -6.26
C ILE A 224 -13.95 -15.36 -6.35
N GLY A 225 -14.27 -16.23 -7.32
CA GLY A 225 -13.61 -17.51 -7.52
C GLY A 225 -12.14 -17.38 -7.95
N SER A 226 -11.79 -16.34 -8.70
CA SER A 226 -10.42 -16.05 -9.14
C SER A 226 -9.53 -15.58 -7.99
N LEU A 227 -10.04 -14.76 -7.06
CA LEU A 227 -9.35 -14.31 -5.84
C LEU A 227 -9.19 -15.39 -4.78
N SER A 228 -10.04 -16.41 -4.79
CA SER A 228 -10.08 -17.46 -3.76
C SER A 228 -8.85 -18.39 -3.76
N ARG A 229 -7.94 -18.21 -4.74
CA ARG A 229 -6.93 -19.22 -5.05
C ARG A 229 -5.51 -18.80 -4.74
N PHE A 230 -5.20 -17.53 -4.59
CA PHE A 230 -3.92 -17.12 -4.03
C PHE A 230 -4.12 -16.70 -2.58
N ALA A 231 -3.09 -16.87 -1.78
CA ALA A 231 -3.13 -16.43 -0.41
C ALA A 231 -3.02 -14.92 -0.33
N ILE A 232 -4.12 -14.28 0.06
CA ILE A 232 -4.17 -12.84 0.27
C ILE A 232 -4.18 -12.56 1.77
N TYR A 233 -3.28 -11.71 2.23
CA TYR A 233 -3.08 -11.40 3.65
C TYR A 233 -3.37 -9.92 3.94
N SER A 234 -3.87 -9.63 5.14
CA SER A 234 -4.07 -8.26 5.62
C SER A 234 -2.78 -7.72 6.24
N GLN A 235 -2.40 -6.51 5.83
CA GLN A 235 -1.17 -5.82 6.24
C GLN A 235 -1.28 -4.95 7.50
N GLU A 236 -2.35 -5.06 8.31
CA GLU A 236 -2.67 -4.06 9.36
C GLU A 236 -1.56 -3.72 10.38
N TYR A 237 -0.43 -4.45 10.42
CA TYR A 237 0.62 -4.28 11.42
C TYR A 237 2.08 -4.31 10.92
N ASP A 238 2.36 -4.45 9.61
CA ASP A 238 3.75 -4.46 9.11
C ASP A 238 4.12 -3.09 8.51
N PRO A 239 5.12 -2.36 9.07
CA PRO A 239 5.57 -1.10 8.50
C PRO A 239 6.31 -1.28 7.16
N ARG A 240 6.77 -2.50 6.84
CA ARG A 240 7.46 -2.81 5.59
C ARG A 240 6.44 -3.15 4.49
N PRO A 241 6.59 -2.59 3.28
CA PRO A 241 5.70 -2.94 2.17
C PRO A 241 5.89 -4.41 1.77
N PRO A 242 4.81 -5.08 1.32
CA PRO A 242 4.85 -6.47 0.92
C PRO A 242 5.56 -6.62 -0.43
N LEU A 243 6.34 -7.69 -0.60
CA LEU A 243 6.95 -7.97 -1.91
C LEU A 243 5.88 -8.15 -3.00
N MET A 244 4.75 -8.74 -2.63
CA MET A 244 3.66 -9.05 -3.54
C MET A 244 2.73 -7.88 -3.84
N MET A 245 3.12 -6.60 -3.72
CA MET A 245 2.25 -5.52 -4.26
C MET A 245 2.14 -5.64 -5.78
N GLU A 246 0.94 -5.46 -6.33
CA GLU A 246 0.68 -5.53 -7.79
C GLU A 246 1.54 -4.51 -8.56
N ARG A 247 1.69 -3.31 -7.99
CA ARG A 247 2.40 -2.20 -8.59
C ARG A 247 3.86 -2.14 -8.15
N SER A 248 4.76 -2.45 -9.07
CA SER A 248 6.21 -2.42 -8.92
C SER A 248 6.74 -1.06 -8.42
N ASP A 249 6.24 0.04 -8.99
CA ASP A 249 6.63 1.40 -8.65
C ASP A 249 6.24 1.78 -7.22
N ASP A 250 5.02 1.42 -6.81
CA ASP A 250 4.52 1.63 -5.46
C ASP A 250 5.30 0.83 -4.41
N TYR A 251 5.61 -0.44 -4.71
CA TYR A 251 6.44 -1.27 -3.84
C TYR A 251 7.83 -0.65 -3.62
N LEU A 252 8.54 -0.35 -4.70
CA LEU A 252 9.91 0.17 -4.63
C LEU A 252 9.95 1.53 -3.93
N LEU A 253 9.01 2.43 -4.23
CA LEU A 253 8.92 3.72 -3.55
C LEU A 253 8.68 3.54 -2.04
N ARG A 254 7.75 2.69 -1.64
CA ARG A 254 7.45 2.42 -0.22
C ARG A 254 8.64 1.76 0.47
N LEU A 255 9.33 0.85 -0.20
CA LEU A 255 10.47 0.14 0.38
C LEU A 255 11.62 1.11 0.58
N ARG A 256 11.89 1.97 -0.41
CA ARG A 256 12.90 3.04 -0.33
C ARG A 256 12.64 4.00 0.83
N ARG A 257 11.37 4.37 1.05
CA ARG A 257 10.94 5.22 2.16
C ARG A 257 11.08 4.51 3.50
N TYR A 258 10.67 3.25 3.59
CA TYR A 258 10.81 2.42 4.79
C TYR A 258 12.28 2.25 5.21
N LEU A 259 13.18 2.00 4.25
CA LEU A 259 14.60 1.80 4.53
C LEU A 259 15.35 3.10 4.88
N GLY A 260 14.87 4.26 4.41
CA GLY A 260 15.59 5.53 4.53
C GLY A 260 16.87 5.64 3.70
N ARG A 261 17.32 4.55 3.06
CA ARG A 261 18.49 4.47 2.16
C ARG A 261 18.13 3.82 0.81
N SER A 262 19.01 3.92 -0.18
CA SER A 262 18.86 3.22 -1.46
C SER A 262 18.65 1.72 -1.26
N ILE A 263 17.83 1.13 -2.12
CA ILE A 263 17.47 -0.30 -2.10
C ILE A 263 18.62 -1.11 -2.68
N GLU A 264 19.00 -2.16 -1.96
CA GLU A 264 19.95 -3.17 -2.41
C GLU A 264 19.19 -4.47 -2.73
N GLU A 265 19.83 -5.38 -3.46
CA GLU A 265 19.24 -6.67 -3.81
C GLU A 265 18.76 -7.47 -2.59
N THR A 266 19.54 -7.41 -1.51
CA THR A 266 19.25 -8.06 -0.23
C THR A 266 18.02 -7.50 0.47
N ASP A 267 17.53 -6.33 0.07
CA ASP A 267 16.28 -5.75 0.55
C ASP A 267 15.06 -6.21 -0.25
N LEU A 268 15.23 -6.81 -1.43
CA LEU A 268 14.12 -7.23 -2.29
C LEU A 268 13.60 -8.60 -1.87
N HIS A 269 12.89 -8.62 -0.75
CA HIS A 269 12.41 -9.85 -0.13
C HIS A 269 11.02 -9.75 0.49
N PRO A 270 10.28 -10.88 0.60
CA PRO A 270 9.00 -10.93 1.31
C PRO A 270 9.13 -10.45 2.75
N THR A 271 8.06 -9.82 3.22
CA THR A 271 7.81 -9.48 4.63
C THR A 271 7.75 -10.73 5.51
N ASP A 272 7.84 -10.54 6.82
CA ASP A 272 7.69 -11.64 7.77
C ASP A 272 6.28 -12.24 7.75
N ILE A 273 5.28 -11.46 7.34
CA ILE A 273 3.91 -11.95 7.15
C ILE A 273 3.85 -12.89 5.95
N GLU A 274 4.37 -12.46 4.79
CA GLU A 274 4.45 -13.29 3.58
C GLU A 274 5.23 -14.59 3.83
N ARG A 275 6.38 -14.47 4.51
CA ARG A 275 7.22 -15.62 4.86
C ARG A 275 6.51 -16.59 5.80
N ARG A 276 5.92 -16.08 6.90
CA ARG A 276 5.18 -16.93 7.86
C ARG A 276 4.00 -17.62 7.21
N PHE A 277 3.26 -16.88 6.37
CA PHE A 277 2.19 -17.46 5.59
C PHE A 277 2.71 -18.63 4.74
N LEU A 278 3.75 -18.40 3.95
CA LEU A 278 4.30 -19.41 3.05
C LEU A 278 4.79 -20.66 3.80
N ILE A 279 5.52 -20.47 4.90
CA ILE A 279 6.02 -21.55 5.76
C ILE A 279 4.86 -22.39 6.29
N ASN A 280 3.82 -21.77 6.83
CA ASN A 280 2.67 -22.48 7.39
C ASN A 280 1.88 -23.24 6.33
N TYR A 281 1.85 -22.69 5.12
CA TYR A 281 1.08 -23.21 4.02
C TYR A 281 1.77 -24.39 3.31
N ILE A 282 3.07 -24.26 3.04
CA ILE A 282 3.92 -25.36 2.51
C ILE A 282 4.17 -26.44 3.55
N GLY A 283 4.43 -26.06 4.80
CA GLY A 283 4.70 -26.96 5.92
C GLY A 283 3.50 -27.80 6.39
N SER A 284 2.38 -27.79 5.65
CA SER A 284 1.18 -28.58 5.92
C SER A 284 0.46 -28.28 7.25
N VAL A 285 0.75 -27.14 7.89
CA VAL A 285 0.01 -26.67 9.08
C VAL A 285 -1.40 -26.23 8.68
N CYS A 286 -1.54 -25.62 7.51
CA CYS A 286 -2.83 -25.17 6.94
C CYS A 286 -3.20 -25.88 5.63
N GLY A 287 -2.52 -26.99 5.30
CA GLY A 287 -2.72 -27.77 4.07
C GLY A 287 -3.90 -28.74 4.15
N VAL A 288 -4.46 -29.07 2.98
CA VAL A 288 -5.61 -29.95 2.80
C VAL A 288 -5.17 -31.40 3.00
N GLY A 289 -5.17 -31.85 4.25
CA GLY A 289 -4.80 -33.23 4.60
C GLY A 289 -3.96 -33.33 5.86
N SER A 290 -4.46 -32.83 6.99
CA SER A 290 -3.84 -33.00 8.32
C SER A 290 -3.95 -34.43 8.87
N GLN A 291 -3.88 -35.48 8.02
CA GLN A 291 -3.87 -36.87 8.50
C GLN A 291 -2.47 -37.40 8.84
N ASN A 292 -1.39 -36.66 8.53
CA ASN A 292 0.00 -37.07 8.83
C ASN A 292 0.70 -36.16 9.85
N LEU A 293 0.00 -35.71 10.89
CA LEU A 293 0.60 -34.93 11.98
C LEU A 293 1.27 -35.82 13.04
N LYS A 294 2.49 -36.31 12.74
CA LYS A 294 3.47 -36.65 13.78
C LYS A 294 4.40 -35.49 14.15
N ILE A 295 4.43 -34.41 13.36
CA ILE A 295 5.37 -33.29 13.54
C ILE A 295 4.77 -32.10 14.31
N ALA A 296 3.44 -31.91 14.33
CA ALA A 296 2.80 -30.83 15.10
C ALA A 296 2.82 -31.01 16.62
N SER A 297 3.35 -32.12 17.14
CA SER A 297 3.52 -32.33 18.57
C SER A 297 4.75 -31.65 19.16
N ALA A 298 5.69 -31.17 18.31
CA ALA A 298 6.94 -30.54 18.75
C ALA A 298 6.91 -29.00 18.70
N LEU A 299 5.94 -28.41 17.99
CA LEU A 299 5.71 -26.96 17.97
C LEU A 299 4.42 -26.70 18.74
N ASN A 300 4.43 -25.71 19.62
CA ASN A 300 3.30 -25.32 20.47
C ASN A 300 2.19 -24.69 19.59
N VAL A 301 1.46 -25.50 18.81
CA VAL A 301 0.57 -25.11 17.69
C VAL A 301 -0.81 -24.61 18.16
N ASN A 302 -1.01 -24.39 19.46
CA ASN A 302 -2.30 -23.96 20.02
C ASN A 302 -2.69 -22.49 19.72
N THR A 303 -1.94 -21.76 18.90
CA THR A 303 -2.21 -20.34 18.57
C THR A 303 -2.53 -20.04 17.10
N PHE A 304 -2.52 -21.03 16.19
CA PHE A 304 -2.63 -20.76 14.75
C PHE A 304 -4.02 -21.06 14.19
N ASN A 305 -4.73 -20.00 13.77
CA ASN A 305 -6.03 -20.11 13.11
C ASN A 305 -5.84 -20.03 11.59
N CYS A 306 -5.74 -21.17 10.91
CA CYS A 306 -5.61 -21.23 9.45
C CYS A 306 -6.74 -20.53 8.67
N LYS A 307 -7.86 -20.19 9.35
CA LYS A 307 -8.95 -19.37 8.78
C LYS A 307 -8.51 -17.95 8.45
N ASP A 308 -7.48 -17.41 9.13
CA ASP A 308 -6.96 -16.06 8.91
C ASP A 308 -6.37 -15.86 7.50
N TYR A 309 -6.16 -16.96 6.77
CA TYR A 309 -5.46 -17.00 5.48
C TYR A 309 -6.34 -17.37 4.28
N THR A 310 -7.64 -17.56 4.49
CA THR A 310 -8.59 -17.69 3.36
C THR A 310 -9.01 -16.31 2.90
N THR A 311 -9.12 -16.06 1.59
CA THR A 311 -9.55 -14.77 0.99
C THR A 311 -10.81 -14.19 1.65
N ILE A 312 -11.66 -15.07 2.18
CA ILE A 312 -12.88 -14.73 2.92
C ILE A 312 -12.58 -13.98 4.22
N TYR A 313 -11.48 -14.22 4.91
CA TYR A 313 -11.21 -13.61 6.22
C TYR A 313 -10.77 -12.14 6.14
N PRO A 314 -9.79 -11.74 5.30
CA PRO A 314 -9.52 -10.32 5.06
C PRO A 314 -10.75 -9.57 4.55
N LEU A 315 -11.53 -10.19 3.65
CA LEU A 315 -12.76 -9.61 3.12
C LEU A 315 -13.85 -9.46 4.19
N ALA A 316 -14.13 -10.52 4.96
CA ALA A 316 -15.10 -10.51 6.05
C ALA A 316 -14.70 -9.52 7.15
N ARG A 317 -13.40 -9.40 7.45
CA ARG A 317 -12.87 -8.42 8.39
C ARG A 317 -12.99 -6.99 7.86
N ALA A 318 -12.72 -6.74 6.58
CA ALA A 318 -12.93 -5.44 5.93
C ALA A 318 -14.42 -5.05 5.85
N LEU A 319 -15.30 -6.04 5.72
CA LEU A 319 -16.75 -5.84 5.69
C LEU A 319 -17.38 -5.80 7.10
N LEU A 320 -16.66 -6.20 8.14
CA LEU A 320 -17.16 -6.25 9.52
C LEU A 320 -17.66 -4.88 10.02
N PRO A 321 -16.96 -3.75 9.76
CA PRO A 321 -17.46 -2.42 10.09
C PRO A 321 -18.77 -2.10 9.35
N ILE A 322 -18.86 -2.45 8.07
CA ILE A 322 -20.04 -2.20 7.23
C ILE A 322 -21.22 -3.06 7.68
N ALA A 323 -20.99 -4.35 7.93
CA ALA A 323 -21.98 -5.28 8.45
C ALA A 323 -22.45 -4.88 9.86
N ASN A 324 -21.56 -4.36 10.71
CA ASN A 324 -21.95 -3.80 11.99
C ASN A 324 -22.87 -2.58 11.81
N ILE A 325 -22.58 -1.68 10.86
CA ILE A 325 -23.45 -0.54 10.55
C ILE A 325 -24.82 -1.02 10.02
N LEU A 326 -24.83 -1.97 9.09
CA LEU A 326 -26.04 -2.43 8.39
C LEU A 326 -26.90 -3.44 9.16
N LEU A 327 -26.32 -4.23 10.08
CA LEU A 327 -27.07 -5.19 10.90
C LEU A 327 -27.53 -4.60 12.24
N LEU A 328 -27.10 -3.38 12.55
CA LEU A 328 -27.63 -2.56 13.65
C LEU A 328 -28.87 -1.75 13.22
N ASP A 329 -29.51 -2.09 12.10
CA ASP A 329 -30.70 -1.42 11.53
C ASP A 329 -32.01 -1.68 12.33
N LYS A 330 -31.91 -2.28 13.52
CA LYS A 330 -32.84 -1.93 14.59
C LYS A 330 -32.13 -0.93 15.49
N PRO A 331 -32.60 0.33 15.58
CA PRO A 331 -32.00 1.34 16.42
C PRO A 331 -32.12 0.89 17.88
N ASN A 332 -31.11 0.15 18.34
CA ASN A 332 -30.88 -0.06 19.75
C ASN A 332 -30.40 1.29 20.27
N THR A 333 -31.34 2.05 20.82
CA THR A 333 -31.18 3.30 21.55
C THR A 333 -30.06 3.28 22.60
N LEU A 334 -29.56 2.09 22.98
CA LEU A 334 -28.44 1.91 23.90
C LEU A 334 -27.04 2.16 23.31
N LEU A 335 -26.86 2.22 21.98
CA LEU A 335 -25.54 2.44 21.36
C LEU A 335 -25.32 3.89 20.91
N GLN A 336 -26.38 4.64 20.59
CA GLN A 336 -26.28 6.08 20.36
C GLN A 336 -25.92 6.84 21.65
N ASP A 337 -26.32 6.34 22.81
CA ASP A 337 -25.90 6.91 24.10
C ASP A 337 -24.43 6.61 24.45
N LYS A 338 -23.73 5.77 23.67
CA LYS A 338 -22.34 5.37 23.97
C LYS A 338 -21.28 5.96 23.07
N LEU A 339 -21.61 6.37 21.83
CA LEU A 339 -20.64 7.05 20.97
C LEU A 339 -20.65 8.55 21.27
N LYS A 340 -19.92 8.95 22.31
CA LYS A 340 -19.79 10.37 22.64
C LYS A 340 -18.73 10.97 21.72
N PRO A 341 -19.08 11.95 20.87
CA PRO A 341 -18.07 12.60 20.04
C PRO A 341 -17.04 13.27 20.93
N ILE A 342 -15.76 12.98 20.69
CA ILE A 342 -14.64 13.67 21.32
C ILE A 342 -14.04 14.58 20.27
N THR A 343 -14.20 15.88 20.50
CA THR A 343 -13.62 16.91 19.64
C THR A 343 -12.37 17.46 20.31
N LYS A 344 -11.23 17.31 19.64
CA LYS A 344 -9.99 17.99 19.98
C LYS A 344 -9.86 19.22 19.10
N THR A 345 -9.29 20.30 19.64
CA THR A 345 -9.06 21.53 18.90
C THR A 345 -7.57 21.85 18.84
N CYS A 346 -7.13 22.41 17.71
CA CYS A 346 -5.80 22.96 17.54
C CYS A 346 -5.87 24.22 16.70
N GLU A 347 -5.23 25.29 17.14
CA GLU A 347 -5.02 26.47 16.33
C GLU A 347 -3.62 26.42 15.72
N ILE A 348 -3.53 26.69 14.44
CA ILE A 348 -2.27 26.78 13.70
C ILE A 348 -2.16 28.14 13.04
N GLU A 349 -0.95 28.65 12.95
CA GLU A 349 -0.64 29.92 12.29
C GLU A 349 0.49 29.73 11.30
N LEU A 350 0.27 30.09 10.04
CA LEU A 350 1.34 30.36 9.09
C LEU A 350 1.78 31.80 9.27
N LYS A 351 3.04 31.97 9.64
CA LYS A 351 3.69 33.25 9.83
C LYS A 351 4.83 33.41 8.83
N THR A 352 4.69 34.42 7.96
CA THR A 352 5.69 34.82 6.96
C THR A 352 6.33 36.12 7.40
N GLN A 353 7.59 36.09 7.80
CA GLN A 353 8.30 37.24 8.36
C GLN A 353 9.41 37.71 7.42
N TYR A 354 9.75 38.98 7.51
CA TYR A 354 10.84 39.58 6.74
C TYR A 354 12.10 39.70 7.60
N SER A 355 13.19 39.03 7.22
CA SER A 355 14.48 39.08 7.93
C SER A 355 15.63 39.05 6.93
N TRP A 356 16.65 39.88 7.16
CA TRP A 356 17.92 39.89 6.42
C TRP A 356 17.72 39.90 4.89
N PHE A 357 16.81 40.77 4.43
CA PHE A 357 16.43 40.97 3.02
C PHE A 357 15.65 39.83 2.35
N SER A 358 15.21 38.82 3.10
CA SER A 358 14.42 37.69 2.60
C SER A 358 13.12 37.49 3.40
N TRP A 359 12.18 36.76 2.81
CA TRP A 359 10.95 36.32 3.49
C TRP A 359 11.08 34.86 3.89
N TYR A 360 10.61 34.51 5.08
CA TYR A 360 10.57 33.14 5.56
C TYR A 360 9.21 32.81 6.18
N SER A 361 8.70 31.62 5.87
CA SER A 361 7.40 31.13 6.30
C SER A 361 7.55 30.00 7.32
N THR A 362 6.80 30.09 8.42
CA THR A 362 6.79 29.10 9.51
C THR A 362 5.36 28.76 9.88
N PHE A 363 5.05 27.47 10.10
CA PHE A 363 3.80 27.07 10.73
C PHE A 363 4.04 26.82 12.21
N LEU A 364 3.29 27.50 13.06
CA LEU A 364 3.38 27.39 14.50
C LEU A 364 2.02 26.91 15.05
N PRO A 365 1.96 25.73 15.68
CA PRO A 365 0.80 25.40 16.51
C PRO A 365 0.78 26.33 17.73
N LYS A 366 -0.38 26.89 18.06
CA LYS A 366 -0.54 27.69 19.28
C LYS A 366 -0.63 26.78 20.52
N ASP A 367 -0.36 27.37 21.68
CA ASP A 367 -0.42 26.68 22.97
C ASP A 367 -1.77 25.96 23.16
N GLY A 368 -1.71 24.71 23.62
CA GLY A 368 -2.89 23.85 23.80
C GLY A 368 -3.32 23.05 22.57
N CYS A 369 -2.52 23.03 21.51
CA CYS A 369 -2.77 22.17 20.35
C CYS A 369 -2.67 20.67 20.74
N ASN A 370 -3.82 20.01 20.84
CA ASN A 370 -3.94 18.58 21.18
C ASN A 370 -3.96 17.66 19.95
N ILE A 371 -3.59 18.19 18.79
CA ILE A 371 -3.58 17.50 17.49
C ILE A 371 -2.14 17.52 16.97
N LYS A 372 -1.61 16.38 16.54
CA LYS A 372 -0.30 16.36 15.89
C LYS A 372 -0.43 16.97 14.50
N VAL A 373 0.22 18.12 14.30
CA VAL A 373 0.29 18.83 13.02
C VAL A 373 1.72 18.81 12.50
N GLN A 374 1.91 18.44 11.25
CA GLN A 374 3.22 18.46 10.58
C GLN A 374 3.13 19.27 9.28
N LEU A 375 4.10 20.16 9.08
CA LEU A 375 4.30 20.87 7.83
C LEU A 375 5.21 20.05 6.89
N ILE A 376 4.77 19.85 5.66
CA ILE A 376 5.59 19.35 4.56
C ILE A 376 5.66 20.45 3.50
N CYS A 377 6.87 20.76 3.02
CA CYS A 377 7.09 21.71 1.94
C CYS A 377 7.58 20.95 0.70
N ASP A 378 6.84 21.03 -0.40
CA ASP A 378 7.11 20.28 -1.64
C ASP A 378 8.08 21.04 -2.56
N GLY A 379 9.30 21.24 -2.06
CA GLY A 379 10.46 21.78 -2.78
C GLY A 379 11.73 21.14 -2.22
N SER A 380 12.90 21.39 -2.83
CA SER A 380 14.14 21.03 -2.12
C SER A 380 14.16 21.78 -0.78
N GLU A 381 14.74 21.20 0.26
CA GLU A 381 14.84 21.83 1.59
C GLU A 381 15.42 23.27 1.50
N ASN A 382 16.22 23.53 0.46
CA ASN A 382 16.78 24.82 0.07
C ASN A 382 15.79 25.82 -0.56
N LYS A 383 14.67 25.37 -1.15
CA LYS A 383 13.58 26.21 -1.69
C LYS A 383 12.61 26.69 -0.59
N CYS A 384 12.52 25.92 0.49
CA CYS A 384 11.77 26.26 1.69
C CYS A 384 12.67 26.87 2.78
N SER A 385 13.96 27.05 2.47
CA SER A 385 14.99 27.64 3.32
C SER A 385 14.95 29.17 3.25
N PRO A 386 15.28 29.89 4.35
CA PRO A 386 15.37 31.35 4.39
C PRO A 386 16.23 32.02 3.30
N SER A 387 17.08 31.26 2.59
CA SER A 387 17.98 31.77 1.56
C SER A 387 17.37 32.02 0.18
N THR A 388 16.20 31.45 -0.14
CA THR A 388 15.50 31.72 -1.41
C THR A 388 14.12 32.28 -1.08
N GLY A 389 13.98 33.61 -1.13
CA GLY A 389 12.77 34.30 -0.69
C GLY A 389 11.47 33.71 -1.24
N ASP A 390 10.40 33.91 -0.46
CA ASP A 390 9.02 33.39 -0.56
C ASP A 390 8.22 33.82 -1.82
N TYR A 391 8.91 34.06 -2.93
CA TYR A 391 8.37 34.59 -4.19
C TYR A 391 8.13 33.50 -5.24
N SER A 392 8.24 32.23 -4.88
CA SER A 392 7.92 31.14 -5.79
C SER A 392 6.43 30.79 -5.71
N SER A 393 5.71 30.93 -6.81
CA SER A 393 4.36 30.37 -7.00
C SER A 393 4.33 28.83 -6.94
N ALA A 394 5.49 28.18 -6.77
CA ALA A 394 5.64 26.75 -6.59
C ALA A 394 5.66 26.31 -5.11
N ASN A 395 5.55 27.23 -4.15
CA ASN A 395 5.51 26.86 -2.74
C ASN A 395 4.16 26.18 -2.41
N LYS A 396 4.27 24.95 -1.91
CA LYS A 396 3.15 24.12 -1.46
C LYS A 396 3.33 23.84 0.03
N PHE A 397 2.35 24.25 0.82
CA PHE A 397 2.31 24.03 2.26
C PHE A 397 1.36 22.88 2.57
N ASP A 398 1.88 21.77 3.03
CA ASP A 398 1.09 20.59 3.34
C ASP A 398 1.00 20.40 4.86
N VAL A 399 -0.22 20.26 5.38
CA VAL A 399 -0.53 20.15 6.81
C VAL A 399 -1.11 18.76 7.09
N ASN A 400 -0.36 17.90 7.78
CA ASN A 400 -0.85 16.57 8.17
C ASN A 400 -1.53 16.60 9.54
N ILE A 401 -2.75 16.06 9.63
CA ILE A 401 -3.55 15.89 10.86
C ILE A 401 -3.60 14.40 11.21
N SER A 402 -3.23 14.04 12.44
CA SER A 402 -3.24 12.64 12.93
C SER A 402 -3.78 12.49 14.36
N ASP A 403 -4.29 11.29 14.67
CA ASP A 403 -5.00 10.93 15.92
C ASP A 403 -4.06 10.48 17.07
N GLY A 404 -2.74 10.48 16.86
CA GLY A 404 -1.74 10.15 17.88
C GLY A 404 -1.57 8.66 18.19
N GLU A 405 -2.58 7.83 17.90
CA GLU A 405 -2.52 6.36 17.99
C GLU A 405 -1.91 5.70 16.75
N SER A 406 -1.93 6.41 15.62
CA SER A 406 -1.23 5.97 14.42
C SER A 406 0.28 6.25 14.59
N ASN A 407 1.09 5.18 14.64
CA ASN A 407 2.55 5.21 14.70
C ASN A 407 3.18 5.70 13.38
N TYR A 408 2.73 6.86 12.87
CA TYR A 408 3.41 7.53 11.77
C TYR A 408 4.60 8.32 12.31
N TYR A 409 5.74 8.01 11.69
CA TYR A 409 7.09 8.55 11.84
C TYR A 409 7.18 9.93 12.51
N VAL A 410 7.86 9.99 13.66
CA VAL A 410 8.32 11.26 14.26
C VAL A 410 9.56 11.69 13.48
N MET A 411 9.41 12.62 12.54
CA MET A 411 10.57 13.36 12.02
C MET A 411 11.08 14.34 13.11
N PRO A 412 12.40 14.60 13.20
CA PRO A 412 12.97 15.40 14.29
C PRO A 412 12.42 16.83 14.28
N THR A 413 11.96 17.31 15.44
CA THR A 413 11.58 18.70 15.72
C THR A 413 12.77 19.67 15.76
N ALA A 414 13.94 19.26 15.31
CA ALA A 414 15.14 20.09 15.39
C ALA A 414 15.14 21.14 14.27
N SER A 415 15.11 22.42 14.64
CA SER A 415 15.44 23.49 13.71
C SER A 415 16.90 23.33 13.28
N ILE A 416 17.13 22.86 12.05
CA ILE A 416 18.47 22.81 11.48
C ILE A 416 18.72 24.15 10.80
N GLN A 417 19.50 25.02 11.44
CA GLN A 417 20.10 26.19 10.78
C GLN A 417 21.20 25.69 9.84
N ASN A 418 20.94 25.68 8.53
CA ASN A 418 21.96 25.42 7.52
C ASN A 418 22.65 26.72 7.09
N THR A 419 23.97 26.64 6.96
CA THR A 419 24.94 27.70 6.66
C THR A 419 24.71 28.40 5.31
N GLU A 420 24.92 29.72 5.33
CA GLU A 420 24.78 30.69 4.23
C GLU A 420 25.50 30.29 2.93
N LYS A 421 24.78 30.39 1.80
CA LYS A 421 25.38 30.58 0.47
C LYS A 421 25.33 32.07 0.10
N LYS A 422 26.41 32.54 -0.53
CA LYS A 422 26.67 33.92 -0.97
C LYS A 422 25.45 34.63 -1.57
N ASN A 423 25.16 35.79 -0.98
CA ASN A 423 24.18 36.81 -1.38
C ASN A 423 24.17 37.08 -2.89
N SER A 424 23.05 36.77 -3.54
CA SER A 424 22.60 37.45 -4.76
C SER A 424 21.34 38.23 -4.41
N VAL A 425 21.43 39.57 -4.46
CA VAL A 425 20.34 40.48 -4.15
C VAL A 425 19.39 40.50 -5.34
N TYR A 426 18.28 39.77 -5.25
CA TYR A 426 17.13 39.97 -6.13
C TYR A 426 16.12 40.86 -5.42
N GLY A 427 15.88 42.05 -5.99
CA GLY A 427 14.77 42.91 -5.56
C GLY A 427 13.43 42.23 -5.85
N PRO A 428 12.40 42.43 -5.01
CA PRO A 428 11.11 41.78 -5.19
C PRO A 428 10.38 42.36 -6.40
N ALA A 429 10.33 41.61 -7.50
CA ALA A 429 9.57 42.00 -8.70
C ALA A 429 8.08 41.61 -8.63
N ASN A 430 7.68 40.78 -7.66
CA ASN A 430 6.32 40.23 -7.58
C ASN A 430 5.48 40.96 -6.52
N PHE A 431 4.52 41.76 -6.99
CA PHE A 431 3.58 42.53 -6.17
C PHE A 431 2.53 41.66 -5.46
N GLU A 432 2.37 40.40 -5.86
CA GLU A 432 1.48 39.42 -5.23
C GLU A 432 2.15 38.03 -5.24
N SER A 433 1.90 37.22 -4.22
CA SER A 433 2.34 35.82 -4.15
C SER A 433 1.16 34.92 -3.82
N THR A 434 0.92 33.95 -4.69
CA THR A 434 -0.15 32.95 -4.59
C THR A 434 0.46 31.60 -4.25
N ASN A 435 0.01 31.00 -3.15
CA ASN A 435 0.51 29.73 -2.64
C ASN A 435 -0.63 28.73 -2.49
N TYR A 436 -0.29 27.44 -2.53
CA TYR A 436 -1.24 26.35 -2.28
C TYR A 436 -1.05 25.80 -0.87
N VAL A 437 -2.15 25.67 -0.13
CA VAL A 437 -2.17 24.98 1.16
C VAL A 437 -3.01 23.72 1.03
N THR A 438 -2.45 22.58 1.40
CA THR A 438 -3.15 21.30 1.42
C THR A 438 -3.25 20.78 2.84
N PHE A 439 -4.44 20.46 3.30
CA PHE A 439 -4.66 19.78 4.58
C PHE A 439 -4.93 18.30 4.32
N TYR A 440 -4.14 17.43 4.94
CA TYR A 440 -4.28 15.97 4.86
C TYR A 440 -4.81 15.44 6.19
N ASN A 441 -5.98 14.81 6.18
CA ASN A 441 -6.49 14.10 7.34
C ASN A 441 -6.10 12.63 7.27
N GLN A 442 -5.00 12.26 7.93
CA GLN A 442 -4.49 10.89 7.96
C GLN A 442 -5.12 10.05 9.08
N GLY A 443 -5.81 10.68 10.04
CA GLY A 443 -6.43 9.99 11.16
C GLY A 443 -7.84 9.45 10.85
N ARG A 444 -8.44 8.77 11.82
CA ARG A 444 -9.75 8.09 11.69
C ARG A 444 -10.98 8.99 11.83
N GLY A 445 -10.84 10.16 12.43
CA GLY A 445 -11.91 11.15 12.63
C GLY A 445 -12.09 12.13 11.46
N THR A 446 -13.03 13.06 11.62
CA THR A 446 -13.29 14.16 10.67
C THR A 446 -12.60 15.43 11.16
N ALA A 447 -11.87 16.10 10.27
CA ALA A 447 -11.25 17.40 10.55
C ALA A 447 -12.07 18.53 9.93
N LYS A 448 -12.44 19.52 10.74
CA LYS A 448 -13.00 20.79 10.24
C LYS A 448 -11.95 21.88 10.40
N ILE A 449 -11.54 22.46 9.28
CA ILE A 449 -10.60 23.58 9.22
C ILE A 449 -11.41 24.85 9.07
N SER A 450 -11.25 25.80 9.97
CA SER A 450 -11.95 27.10 9.92
C SER A 450 -10.93 28.22 9.92
N TYR A 451 -11.09 29.17 9.01
CA TYR A 451 -10.31 30.41 9.02
C TYR A 451 -10.59 31.19 10.31
N MET A 452 -9.55 31.79 10.90
CA MET A 452 -9.68 32.62 12.10
C MET A 452 -9.36 34.09 11.81
N SER A 453 -8.16 34.35 11.31
CA SER A 453 -7.65 35.69 11.12
C SER A 453 -6.50 35.69 10.13
N SER A 454 -6.27 36.84 9.49
CA SER A 454 -5.09 37.08 8.68
C SER A 454 -4.60 38.51 8.81
N SER A 455 -3.30 38.69 8.57
CA SER A 455 -2.63 39.97 8.34
C SER A 455 -1.89 39.87 7.02
N CYS A 456 -2.12 40.82 6.10
CA CYS A 456 -1.48 40.89 4.79
C CYS A 456 -1.75 39.72 3.81
N TYR A 457 -2.73 38.86 4.11
CA TYR A 457 -3.38 37.94 3.17
C TYR A 457 -4.79 38.43 2.85
N TYR A 458 -5.16 38.43 1.56
CA TYR A 458 -6.50 38.82 1.12
C TYR A 458 -7.32 37.66 0.54
N ASN A 459 -6.66 36.57 0.15
CA ASN A 459 -7.30 35.29 -0.06
C ASN A 459 -6.77 34.31 0.99
N THR A 460 -7.66 33.80 1.82
CA THR A 460 -7.36 32.97 2.99
C THR A 460 -7.87 31.54 2.84
N GLY A 461 -8.39 31.18 1.67
CA GLY A 461 -9.16 29.97 1.46
C GLY A 461 -10.61 30.10 1.95
N PRO A 462 -11.36 28.98 2.02
CA PRO A 462 -12.75 28.99 2.47
C PRO A 462 -12.88 29.29 3.97
N ASP A 463 -13.99 29.92 4.37
CA ASP A 463 -14.29 30.22 5.78
C ASP A 463 -14.25 28.96 6.66
N SER A 464 -14.75 27.84 6.14
CA SER A 464 -14.53 26.53 6.73
C SER A 464 -14.57 25.41 5.69
N LYS A 465 -13.88 24.30 5.99
CA LYS A 465 -13.84 23.11 5.16
C LYS A 465 -13.73 21.86 6.01
N GLU A 466 -14.63 20.91 5.78
CA GLU A 466 -14.55 19.57 6.36
C GLU A 466 -13.74 18.63 5.47
N ILE A 467 -12.93 17.80 6.13
CA ILE A 467 -12.02 16.84 5.51
C ILE A 467 -12.26 15.49 6.18
N GLU A 468 -12.82 14.57 5.42
CA GLU A 468 -13.08 13.21 5.86
C GLU A 468 -11.78 12.45 6.16
N SER A 469 -11.90 11.33 6.90
CA SER A 469 -10.77 10.45 7.20
C SER A 469 -10.09 9.96 5.92
N LYS A 470 -8.75 9.97 5.92
CA LYS A 470 -7.89 9.56 4.79
C LYS A 470 -8.11 10.37 3.51
N SER A 471 -8.59 11.60 3.65
CA SER A 471 -8.81 12.53 2.55
C SER A 471 -7.95 13.79 2.71
N ASN A 472 -7.94 14.63 1.69
CA ASN A 472 -7.28 15.93 1.73
C ASN A 472 -8.16 17.03 1.12
N SER A 473 -7.83 18.28 1.46
CA SER A 473 -8.41 19.44 0.80
C SER A 473 -7.32 20.46 0.53
N GLN A 474 -7.29 20.96 -0.70
CA GLN A 474 -6.38 22.01 -1.12
C GLN A 474 -7.13 23.32 -1.34
N PHE A 475 -6.53 24.44 -0.96
CA PHE A 475 -7.00 25.77 -1.30
C PHE A 475 -5.84 26.73 -1.50
N THR A 476 -6.14 27.85 -2.15
CA THR A 476 -5.17 28.87 -2.50
C THR A 476 -5.19 29.98 -1.46
N ILE A 477 -4.01 30.46 -1.06
CA ILE A 477 -3.84 31.67 -0.27
C ILE A 477 -3.04 32.70 -1.06
N THR A 478 -3.38 33.98 -0.92
CA THR A 478 -2.71 35.04 -1.67
C THR A 478 -2.34 36.22 -0.78
N THR A 479 -1.07 36.61 -0.89
CA THR A 479 -0.51 37.79 -0.21
C THR A 479 -0.40 38.96 -1.18
N ARG A 480 -0.62 40.17 -0.66
CA ARG A 480 -0.36 41.41 -1.38
C ARG A 480 0.92 42.04 -0.85
N ASN A 481 1.91 42.18 -1.74
CA ASN A 481 3.19 42.85 -1.49
C ASN A 481 3.21 44.26 -2.11
N SER A 482 2.10 44.79 -2.60
CA SER A 482 2.08 46.07 -3.28
C SER A 482 2.19 47.27 -2.34
N PHE A 483 2.84 48.31 -2.84
CA PHE A 483 2.86 49.64 -2.26
C PHE A 483 1.56 50.34 -2.68
N ASP A 484 0.46 50.06 -2.00
CA ASP A 484 -0.80 50.78 -2.22
C ASP A 484 -0.79 52.05 -1.36
N ILE A 485 -0.97 53.20 -2.00
CA ILE A 485 -0.80 54.55 -1.41
C ILE A 485 -1.87 54.81 -0.32
N PHE A 486 -2.93 53.98 -0.26
CA PHE A 486 -4.07 54.17 0.62
C PHE A 486 -4.30 53.05 1.66
N SER A 487 -3.46 52.00 1.71
CA SER A 487 -3.61 50.92 2.68
C SER A 487 -2.26 50.51 3.31
N ASN A 488 -2.26 50.31 4.62
CA ASN A 488 -1.10 50.02 5.46
C ASN A 488 -0.06 49.05 4.86
N TYR A 489 1.21 49.38 5.11
CA TYR A 489 2.45 48.81 4.58
C TYR A 489 2.67 47.29 4.79
N CYS A 490 2.05 46.41 3.99
CA CYS A 490 2.33 44.96 4.02
C CYS A 490 3.70 44.56 3.39
N PHE A 491 4.42 45.50 2.76
CA PHE A 491 5.68 45.23 2.06
C PHE A 491 6.85 44.84 2.99
N LYS A 492 6.78 45.16 4.29
CA LYS A 492 7.81 44.83 5.29
C LYS A 492 7.23 44.42 6.65
N GLN A 493 5.96 44.03 6.68
CA GLN A 493 5.29 43.57 7.89
C GLN A 493 5.19 42.05 7.87
N ASP A 494 5.28 41.45 9.05
CA ASP A 494 4.95 40.04 9.23
C ASP A 494 3.54 39.77 8.70
N LYS A 495 3.43 38.77 7.84
CA LYS A 495 2.16 38.28 7.31
C LYS A 495 1.77 37.07 8.11
N THR A 496 0.52 37.00 8.51
CA THR A 496 0.01 35.88 9.29
C THR A 496 -1.31 35.41 8.72
N ILE A 497 -1.55 34.12 8.82
CA ILE A 497 -2.86 33.53 8.58
C ILE A 497 -3.03 32.37 9.56
N SER A 498 -4.17 32.35 10.25
CA SER A 498 -4.46 31.38 11.31
C SER A 498 -5.70 30.57 10.98
N TRP A 499 -5.64 29.28 11.28
CA TRP A 499 -6.76 28.34 11.15
C TRP A 499 -7.00 27.59 12.45
N LYS A 500 -8.27 27.33 12.74
CA LYS A 500 -8.72 26.42 13.79
C LYS A 500 -9.05 25.06 13.18
N ILE A 501 -8.44 24.02 13.73
CA ILE A 501 -8.71 22.62 13.40
C ILE A 501 -9.56 22.03 14.52
N GLU A 502 -10.77 21.60 14.19
CA GLU A 502 -11.65 20.84 15.08
C GLU A 502 -11.66 19.39 14.58
N TYR A 503 -11.05 18.50 15.35
CA TYR A 503 -10.91 17.09 15.01
C TYR A 503 -11.85 16.24 15.85
N THR A 504 -12.84 15.64 15.21
CA THR A 504 -13.88 14.86 15.90
C THR A 504 -13.69 13.37 15.64
N THR A 505 -13.52 12.61 16.72
CA THR A 505 -13.55 11.14 16.73
C THR A 505 -14.78 10.64 17.46
N TYR A 506 -15.20 9.42 17.15
CA TYR A 506 -16.29 8.73 17.86
C TYR A 506 -15.66 7.57 18.63
N GLU A 507 -15.69 7.63 19.96
CA GLU A 507 -15.22 6.57 20.87
C GLU A 507 -16.37 5.70 21.38
#